data_AF-A0A0D0M5R3-F1
#
_entry.id   AF-A0A0D0M5R3-F1
#
_cell.length_a   1.000
_cell.length_b   1.000
_cell.length_c   1.000
_cell.angle_alpha   90.00
_cell.angle_beta   90.00
_cell.angle_gamma   90.00
#
_symmetry.space_group_name_H-M   'P 1'
#
loop_
_entity.id
_entity.type
_entity.pdbx_description
1 polymer ?
#
loop_
_entity_poly.entity_id
_entity_poly.type
_entity_poly.pdbx_seq_one_letter_code
_entity_poly.pdbx_strand_id
1 'polypeptide(L)'
;ATTETPYFQVGESKYGKPVLDRVLTPETPLDEAAKCALVSMDSTMKSNLSVGLPLDLVVYEANKFETDRVICIDADNPYYRMMHNSWGQKLREVFDSIEDPVWDDSHTEHPLKMPATRHGALRKISTPDEKLI
;
A
#
# COMPACT_ATOMS: atom_id res chain seq x y z
N ALA A 1 17.69 7.96 0.55
CA ALA A 1 16.95 9.09 0.02
C ALA A 1 17.66 9.54 -1.23
N THR A 2 17.11 9.15 -2.38
CA THR A 2 17.46 9.72 -3.68
C THR A 2 16.38 10.76 -4.01
N THR A 3 16.59 11.57 -5.04
CA THR A 3 15.56 12.51 -5.52
C THR A 3 14.25 11.81 -5.88
N GLU A 4 14.31 10.53 -6.25
CA GLU A 4 13.16 9.68 -6.58
C GLU A 4 12.54 8.98 -5.36
N THR A 5 13.22 8.95 -4.21
CA THR A 5 12.72 8.28 -3.00
C THR A 5 13.08 9.13 -1.78
N PRO A 6 12.22 10.08 -1.37
CA PRO A 6 12.52 11.08 -0.36
C PRO A 6 12.45 10.57 1.09
N TYR A 7 12.44 9.24 1.31
CA TYR A 7 12.27 8.65 2.63
C TYR A 7 13.24 7.49 2.88
N PHE A 8 13.29 7.04 4.14
CA PHE A 8 14.00 5.85 4.57
C PHE A 8 13.13 5.05 5.54
N GLN A 9 13.35 3.74 5.61
CA GLN A 9 12.69 2.85 6.56
C GLN A 9 13.73 1.96 7.25
N VAL A 10 13.46 1.59 8.49
CA VAL A 10 14.28 0.67 9.30
C VAL A 10 13.37 -0.36 9.96
N GLY A 11 13.91 -1.53 10.29
CA GLY A 11 13.12 -2.65 10.83
C GLY A 11 12.22 -3.29 9.77
N GLU A 12 11.00 -3.65 10.16
CA GLU A 12 10.00 -4.29 9.29
C GLU A 12 9.36 -3.29 8.33
N SER A 13 9.97 -3.13 7.16
CA SER A 13 9.69 -2.03 6.23
C SER A 13 8.84 -2.42 5.01
N LYS A 14 8.66 -3.72 4.75
CA LYS A 14 8.09 -4.20 3.48
C LYS A 14 6.61 -3.89 3.31
N TYR A 15 5.83 -3.96 4.40
CA TYR A 15 4.37 -3.89 4.36
C TYR A 15 3.84 -2.47 4.16
N GLY A 16 4.48 -1.47 4.77
CA GLY A 16 4.12 -0.06 4.63
C GLY A 16 4.72 0.64 3.41
N LYS A 17 5.74 0.05 2.78
CA LYS A 17 6.44 0.64 1.62
C LYS A 17 5.52 1.04 0.45
N PRO A 18 4.53 0.22 0.02
CA PRO A 18 3.75 0.53 -1.18
C PRO A 18 2.88 1.79 -1.09
N VAL A 19 2.48 2.25 0.10
CA VAL A 19 1.75 3.53 0.23
C VAL A 19 2.72 4.71 0.20
N LEU A 20 3.90 4.58 0.80
CA LEU A 20 4.96 5.59 0.75
C LEU A 20 5.41 5.82 -0.69
N ASP A 21 5.63 4.75 -1.46
CA ASP A 21 6.05 4.82 -2.87
C ASP A 21 5.01 5.49 -3.79
N ARG A 22 3.72 5.45 -3.43
CA ARG A 22 2.65 6.02 -4.26
C ARG A 22 2.32 7.47 -3.93
N VAL A 23 2.58 7.90 -2.69
CA VAL A 23 2.10 9.19 -2.18
C VAL A 23 3.24 10.17 -1.94
N LEU A 24 4.40 9.72 -1.44
CA LEU A 24 5.47 10.63 -1.05
C LEU A 24 6.31 11.08 -2.25
N THR A 25 6.36 12.39 -2.44
CA THR A 25 7.29 13.11 -3.30
C THR A 25 8.04 14.19 -2.48
N PRO A 26 9.15 14.75 -2.98
CA PRO A 26 9.86 15.84 -2.30
C PRO A 26 8.98 17.08 -2.02
N GLU A 27 7.92 17.29 -2.80
CA GLU A 27 7.00 18.41 -2.70
C GLU A 27 5.78 18.12 -1.80
N THR A 28 5.67 16.91 -1.26
CA THR A 28 4.54 16.52 -0.41
C THR A 28 4.51 17.35 0.87
N PRO A 29 3.38 18.02 1.19
CA PRO A 29 3.25 18.80 2.44
C PRO A 29 3.43 17.94 3.68
N LEU A 30 3.97 18.53 4.75
CA LEU A 30 4.27 17.81 6.00
C LEU A 30 3.04 17.09 6.59
N ASP A 31 1.86 17.71 6.54
CA ASP A 31 0.62 17.12 7.07
C ASP A 31 0.20 15.88 6.28
N GLU A 32 0.41 15.90 4.95
CA GLU A 32 0.15 14.76 4.09
C GLU A 32 1.18 13.65 4.28
N ALA A 33 2.46 14.02 4.44
CA ALA A 33 3.52 13.08 4.74
C ALA A 33 3.30 12.37 6.08
N ALA A 34 2.87 13.10 7.12
CA ALA A 34 2.53 12.54 8.42
C ALA A 34 1.35 11.54 8.32
N LYS A 35 0.28 11.92 7.61
CA LYS A 35 -0.85 11.02 7.32
C LYS A 35 -0.39 9.76 6.58
N CYS A 36 0.46 9.91 5.55
CA CYS A 36 1.00 8.78 4.79
C CYS A 36 1.83 7.84 5.68
N ALA A 37 2.67 8.38 6.57
CA ALA A 37 3.46 7.60 7.51
C ALA A 37 2.58 6.77 8.47
N LEU A 38 1.48 7.35 8.97
CA LEU A 38 0.53 6.64 9.82
C LEU A 38 -0.19 5.50 9.08
N VAL A 39 -0.59 5.72 7.82
CA VAL A 39 -1.18 4.66 6.97
C VAL A 39 -0.17 3.53 6.69
N SER A 40 1.10 3.88 6.48
CA SER A 40 2.20 2.90 6.35
C SER A 40 2.37 2.06 7.61
N MET A 41 2.34 2.67 8.79
CA MET A 41 2.40 1.95 10.07
C MET A 41 1.18 1.05 10.28
N ASP A 42 -0.02 1.53 9.92
CA ASP A 42 -1.25 0.74 10.03
C ASP A 42 -1.19 -0.56 9.21
N SER A 43 -0.74 -0.45 7.96
CA SER A 43 -0.57 -1.58 7.06
C SER A 43 0.47 -2.58 7.59
N THR A 44 1.51 -2.06 8.25
CA THR A 44 2.58 -2.88 8.84
C THR A 44 2.08 -3.64 10.06
N MET A 45 1.39 -2.98 11.00
CA MET A 45 0.84 -3.63 12.20
C MET A 45 -0.21 -4.70 11.88
N LYS A 46 -1.03 -4.49 10.82
CA LYS A 46 -1.99 -5.51 10.35
C LYS A 46 -1.32 -6.77 9.82
N SER A 47 -0.12 -6.64 9.26
CA SER A 47 0.55 -7.71 8.52
C SER A 47 1.67 -8.38 9.32
N ASN A 48 2.18 -7.72 10.37
CA ASN A 48 3.25 -8.21 11.20
C ASN A 48 3.07 -7.80 12.67
N LEU A 49 2.93 -8.80 13.54
CA LEU A 49 2.72 -8.65 14.99
C LEU A 49 3.95 -8.11 15.74
N SER A 50 5.13 -8.06 15.11
CA SER A 50 6.34 -7.47 15.71
C SER A 50 6.31 -5.94 15.74
N VAL A 51 5.35 -5.33 15.04
CA VAL A 51 5.13 -3.87 15.03
C VAL A 51 3.81 -3.59 15.72
N GLY A 52 3.80 -2.60 16.62
CA GLY A 52 2.64 -2.31 17.45
C GLY A 52 2.66 -0.90 18.01
N LEU A 53 1.56 -0.53 18.65
CA LEU A 53 1.40 0.72 19.40
C LEU A 53 2.14 0.65 20.75
N PRO A 54 2.53 1.79 21.34
CA PRO A 54 2.33 3.15 20.83
C PRO A 54 3.29 3.55 19.70
N LEU A 55 2.93 4.55 18.91
CA LEU A 55 3.76 5.14 17.86
C LEU A 55 4.15 6.57 18.26
N ASP A 56 5.44 6.88 18.23
CA ASP A 56 5.92 8.25 18.37
C ASP A 56 6.04 8.92 16.99
N LEU A 57 5.42 10.09 16.83
CA LEU A 57 5.45 10.88 15.61
C LEU A 57 6.00 12.28 15.91
N VAL A 58 6.94 12.72 15.07
CA VAL A 58 7.51 14.06 15.09
C VAL A 58 7.39 14.68 13.71
N VAL A 59 6.88 15.90 13.64
CA VAL A 59 6.87 16.72 12.43
C VAL A 59 7.81 17.90 12.63
N TYR A 60 8.74 18.11 11.70
CA TYR A 60 9.72 19.19 11.79
C TYR A 60 9.65 20.08 10.55
N GLU A 61 9.51 21.38 10.77
CA GLU A 61 9.49 22.38 9.70
C GLU A 61 10.90 22.90 9.43
N ALA A 62 11.28 22.93 8.15
CA ALA A 62 12.60 23.39 7.74
C ALA A 62 12.89 24.81 8.26
N ASN A 63 14.11 25.01 8.77
CA ASN A 63 14.59 26.29 9.33
C ASN A 63 13.87 26.80 10.60
N LYS A 64 12.94 26.03 11.17
CA LYS A 64 12.27 26.43 12.42
C LYS A 64 13.18 26.27 13.64
N PHE A 65 14.10 25.29 13.64
CA PHE A 65 15.00 24.93 14.75
C PHE A 65 14.30 24.58 16.07
N GLU A 66 12.98 24.41 16.05
CA GLU A 66 12.15 23.94 17.14
C GLU A 66 10.95 23.18 16.57
N THR A 67 10.35 22.30 17.37
CA THR A 67 9.04 21.70 17.04
C THR A 67 8.25 21.43 18.30
N ASP A 68 6.98 21.78 18.24
CA ASP A 68 5.93 21.44 19.18
C ASP A 68 5.05 20.29 18.67
N ARG A 69 5.26 19.83 17.42
CA ARG A 69 4.50 18.77 16.76
C ARG A 69 5.10 17.40 17.07
N VAL A 70 5.12 17.05 18.35
CA VAL A 70 5.56 15.76 18.88
C VAL A 70 4.39 15.09 19.57
N ILE A 71 4.06 13.85 19.20
CA ILE A 71 2.94 13.12 19.78
C ILE A 71 3.24 11.64 19.92
N CYS A 72 2.80 11.06 21.04
CA CYS A 72 2.71 9.61 21.22
C CYS A 72 1.27 9.17 20.92
N ILE A 73 1.11 8.24 19.99
CA ILE A 73 -0.17 7.76 19.49
C ILE A 73 -0.38 6.36 20.03
N ASP A 74 -1.38 6.19 20.89
CA ASP A 74 -1.80 4.90 21.40
C ASP A 74 -3.02 4.36 20.64
N ALA A 75 -3.53 3.21 21.08
CA ALA A 75 -4.72 2.58 20.52
C ALA A 75 -5.99 3.40 20.73
N ASP A 76 -5.97 4.32 21.68
CA ASP A 76 -7.12 5.12 22.06
C ASP A 76 -7.20 6.46 21.33
N ASN A 77 -6.13 6.87 20.65
CA ASN A 77 -6.07 8.10 19.88
C ASN A 77 -7.23 8.20 18.85
N PRO A 78 -8.11 9.21 18.95
CA PRO A 78 -9.32 9.29 18.15
C PRO A 78 -9.02 9.51 16.66
N TYR A 79 -7.96 10.27 16.34
CA TYR A 79 -7.54 10.49 14.96
C TYR A 79 -7.01 9.20 14.33
N TYR A 80 -6.17 8.46 15.06
CA TYR A 80 -5.65 7.17 14.58
C TYR A 80 -6.77 6.16 14.33
N ARG A 81 -7.73 6.04 15.25
CA ARG A 81 -8.91 5.17 15.07
C ARG A 81 -9.76 5.57 13.87
N MET A 82 -10.06 6.86 13.73
CA MET A 82 -10.79 7.39 12.56
C MET A 82 -10.06 7.06 11.25
N MET A 83 -8.75 7.30 11.18
CA MET A 83 -7.94 7.04 10.00
C MET A 83 -7.89 5.54 9.66
N HIS A 84 -7.63 4.68 10.64
CA HIS A 84 -7.59 3.22 10.48
C HIS A 84 -8.89 2.68 9.88
N ASN A 85 -10.04 3.08 10.44
CA ASN A 85 -11.36 2.64 9.99
C ASN A 85 -11.66 3.16 8.58
N SER A 86 -11.43 4.46 8.35
CA SER A 86 -11.74 5.11 7.07
C SER A 86 -10.88 4.56 5.93
N TRP A 87 -9.59 4.30 6.18
CA TRP A 87 -8.68 3.76 5.18
C TRP A 87 -9.07 2.33 4.78
N GLY A 88 -9.36 1.47 5.76
CA GLY A 88 -9.80 0.10 5.50
C GLY A 88 -11.10 0.04 4.69
N GLN A 89 -12.08 0.88 5.06
CA GLN A 89 -13.35 0.97 4.34
C GLN A 89 -13.15 1.46 2.90
N LYS A 90 -12.41 2.56 2.69
CA LYS A 90 -12.18 3.11 1.35
C LYS A 90 -11.42 2.16 0.44
N LEU A 91 -10.44 1.43 0.96
CA LEU A 91 -9.73 0.41 0.18
C LEU A 91 -10.67 -0.69 -0.29
N ARG A 92 -11.61 -1.11 0.56
CA ARG A 92 -12.61 -2.11 0.21
C ARG A 92 -13.57 -1.58 -0.84
N GLU A 93 -14.07 -0.35 -0.69
CA GLU A 93 -14.94 0.30 -1.66
C GLU A 93 -14.28 0.44 -3.04
N VAL A 94 -13.00 0.86 -3.08
CA VAL A 94 -12.24 0.93 -4.33
C VAL A 94 -12.07 -0.45 -4.95
N PHE A 95 -11.77 -1.47 -4.14
CA PHE A 95 -11.65 -2.84 -4.63
C PHE A 95 -12.97 -3.36 -5.22
N ASP A 96 -14.09 -3.16 -4.53
CA ASP A 96 -15.42 -3.60 -4.97
C ASP A 96 -15.93 -2.80 -6.19
N SER A 97 -15.33 -1.64 -6.49
CA SER A 97 -15.63 -0.86 -7.70
C SER A 97 -14.93 -1.36 -8.96
N ILE A 98 -13.97 -2.27 -8.83
CA ILE A 98 -13.25 -2.87 -9.97
C ILE A 98 -14.09 -4.01 -10.53
N GLU A 99 -14.30 -4.03 -11.84
CA GLU A 99 -15.07 -5.09 -12.50
C GLU A 99 -14.43 -6.47 -12.30
N ASP A 100 -15.28 -7.47 -12.09
CA ASP A 100 -14.83 -8.85 -11.94
C ASP A 100 -14.15 -9.34 -13.23
N PRO A 101 -13.06 -10.10 -13.12
CA PRO A 101 -12.44 -10.72 -14.28
C PRO A 101 -13.41 -11.70 -14.94
N VAL A 102 -13.68 -11.48 -16.22
CA VAL A 102 -14.49 -12.40 -17.04
C VAL A 102 -13.60 -13.52 -17.59
N TRP A 103 -13.97 -14.75 -17.27
CA TRP A 103 -13.21 -15.96 -17.59
C TRP A 103 -13.68 -16.69 -18.84
N ASP A 104 -14.81 -16.32 -19.43
CA ASP A 104 -15.34 -16.91 -20.65
C ASP A 104 -15.05 -16.00 -21.86
N ASP A 105 -15.61 -16.35 -23.02
CA ASP A 105 -15.43 -15.59 -24.26
C ASP A 105 -16.55 -14.53 -24.43
N SER A 106 -17.25 -14.17 -23.36
CA SER A 106 -18.24 -13.10 -23.40
C SER A 106 -17.57 -11.75 -23.64
N HIS A 107 -18.31 -10.84 -24.29
CA HIS A 107 -17.80 -9.53 -24.65
C HIS A 107 -17.61 -8.67 -23.39
N THR A 108 -16.41 -8.13 -23.23
CA THR A 108 -16.05 -7.17 -22.18
C THR A 108 -15.24 -6.03 -22.78
N GLU A 109 -15.34 -4.84 -22.19
CA GLU A 109 -14.52 -3.69 -22.57
C GLU A 109 -13.04 -3.91 -22.20
N HIS A 110 -12.77 -4.71 -21.16
CA HIS A 110 -11.44 -5.01 -20.64
C HIS A 110 -11.21 -6.53 -20.51
N PRO A 111 -10.94 -7.25 -21.63
CA PRO A 111 -10.85 -8.70 -21.60
C PRO A 111 -9.60 -9.22 -20.88
N LEU A 112 -9.80 -10.10 -19.89
CA LEU A 112 -8.71 -10.83 -19.22
C LEU A 112 -8.02 -11.82 -20.20
N LYS A 113 -8.82 -12.53 -21.00
CA LYS A 113 -8.34 -13.46 -22.01
C LYS A 113 -7.97 -12.69 -23.28
N MET A 114 -6.68 -12.61 -23.56
CA MET A 114 -6.16 -12.08 -24.82
C MET A 114 -5.41 -13.15 -25.61
N PRO A 115 -5.38 -13.07 -26.96
CA PRO A 115 -4.54 -13.94 -27.77
C PRO A 115 -3.08 -13.85 -27.30
N ALA A 116 -2.48 -15.00 -26.98
CA ALA A 116 -1.09 -15.05 -26.54
C ALA A 116 -0.15 -14.61 -27.67
N THR A 117 0.54 -13.48 -27.50
CA THR A 117 1.49 -12.95 -28.49
C THR A 117 2.93 -13.42 -28.24
N ARG A 118 3.29 -13.76 -26.99
CA ARG A 118 4.65 -14.18 -26.60
C ARG A 118 4.70 -15.44 -25.75
N HIS A 119 3.77 -15.59 -24.81
CA HIS A 119 3.73 -16.74 -23.88
C HIS A 119 2.32 -17.34 -23.89
N GLY A 120 2.22 -18.59 -24.32
CA GLY A 120 0.95 -19.33 -24.32
C GLY A 120 0.48 -19.65 -22.91
N ALA A 121 -0.84 -19.76 -22.72
CA ALA A 121 -1.39 -20.25 -21.46
C ALA A 121 -0.92 -21.68 -21.18
N LEU A 122 -0.63 -21.98 -19.92
CA LEU A 122 -0.29 -23.32 -19.45
C LEU A 122 -1.47 -24.26 -19.74
N ARG A 123 -1.20 -25.40 -20.38
CA ARG A 123 -2.20 -26.44 -20.63
C ARG A 123 -2.00 -27.58 -19.64
N LYS A 124 -3.11 -28.16 -19.19
CA LYS A 124 -3.06 -29.36 -18.37
C LYS A 124 -2.59 -30.52 -19.27
N ILE A 125 -1.49 -31.16 -18.88
CA ILE A 125 -0.99 -32.38 -19.53
C ILE A 125 -2.05 -33.47 -19.34
N SER A 126 -2.69 -33.85 -20.43
CA SER A 126 -3.78 -34.83 -20.46
C SER A 126 -3.28 -36.20 -20.90
N THR A 127 -2.10 -36.26 -21.51
CA THR A 127 -1.44 -37.50 -21.97
C THR A 127 0.05 -37.48 -21.66
N PRO A 128 0.71 -38.65 -21.49
CA PRO A 128 2.16 -38.72 -21.20
C PRO A 128 3.07 -38.09 -22.26
N ASP A 129 2.56 -37.89 -23.47
CA ASP A 129 3.30 -37.35 -24.62
C ASP A 129 3.21 -35.81 -24.72
N GLU A 130 2.32 -35.17 -23.96
CA GLU A 130 2.21 -33.71 -23.91
C GLU A 130 3.34 -33.11 -23.06
N LYS A 131 4.31 -32.45 -23.71
CA LYS A 131 5.38 -31.72 -23.03
C LYS A 131 5.08 -30.22 -22.99
N LEU A 132 5.25 -29.61 -21.81
CA LEU A 132 5.24 -28.16 -21.59
C LEU A 132 6.58 -27.55 -22.02
N ILE A 133 6.90 -27.58 -23.31
CA ILE A 133 8.03 -26.84 -23.88
C ILE A 133 7.65 -26.30 -25.25
#